data_AF-A0A6J8BWL5-F1
#
_entry.id   AF-A0A6J8BWL5-F1
#
_cell.length_a   1.000
_cell.length_b   1.000
_cell.length_c   1.000
_cell.angle_alpha   90.00
_cell.angle_beta   90.00
_cell.angle_gamma   90.00
#
_symmetry.space_group_name_H-M   'P 1'
#
loop_
_entity.id
_entity.type
_entity.pdbx_description
1 polymer ?
#
loop_
_entity_poly.entity_id
_entity_poly.type
_entity_poly.pdbx_seq_one_letter_code
_entity_poly.pdbx_strand_id
1 'polypeptide(L)'
;MHCLVYHAPILTQKYGRLVKFSGQGVEKINDDIKTIHHSKTNKWDATLDVLQVRKRIKYLTSENCEREKRNYNKTSDSYWDDDIFQQRSAKKKKIVEEMAIVAKKYVEYNNVSVSDMDNLSLDEIREELKKLGSRTRLRNRDKLLALLKSMR
;
A
#
# COMPACT_ATOMS: atom_id res chain seq x y z
N MET A 1 28.19 29.38 -19.34
CA MET A 1 29.45 29.23 -20.10
C MET A 1 30.63 30.05 -19.56
N HIS A 2 30.42 31.22 -18.93
CA HIS A 2 31.51 32.06 -18.38
C HIS A 2 32.51 31.30 -17.48
N CYS A 3 32.05 30.55 -16.46
CA CYS A 3 32.96 29.86 -15.55
C CYS A 3 33.82 28.77 -16.22
N LEU A 4 33.29 28.10 -17.24
CA LEU A 4 34.02 27.05 -17.94
C LEU A 4 35.11 27.63 -18.85
N VAL A 5 34.89 28.80 -19.45
CA VAL A 5 35.85 29.42 -20.38
C VAL A 5 36.93 30.20 -19.62
N TYR A 6 36.54 31.00 -18.62
CA TYR A 6 37.46 31.92 -17.95
C TYR A 6 38.11 31.34 -16.69
N HIS A 7 37.39 30.51 -15.93
CA HIS A 7 37.87 30.06 -14.62
C HIS A 7 38.38 28.62 -14.63
N ALA A 8 37.75 27.72 -15.40
CA ALA A 8 38.16 26.31 -15.42
C ALA A 8 39.62 26.07 -15.85
N PRO A 9 40.21 26.78 -16.84
CA PRO A 9 41.62 26.62 -17.19
C PRO A 9 42.56 27.01 -16.04
N ILE A 10 42.29 28.15 -15.40
CA ILE A 10 43.05 28.66 -14.25
C ILE A 10 42.99 27.67 -13.09
N LEU A 11 41.80 27.17 -12.77
CA LEU A 11 41.60 26.18 -11.71
C LEU A 11 42.26 24.84 -12.04
N THR A 12 42.26 24.43 -13.32
CA THR A 12 42.90 23.18 -13.76
C THR A 12 44.42 23.28 -13.65
N GLN A 13 45.00 24.42 -13.98
CA GLN A 13 46.44 24.64 -13.83
C GLN A 13 46.87 24.64 -12.35
N LYS A 14 46.05 25.23 -11.47
CA LYS A 14 46.36 25.37 -10.05
C LYS A 14 46.11 24.10 -9.23
N TYR A 15 45.03 23.36 -9.51
CA TYR A 15 44.56 22.23 -8.69
C TYR A 15 44.55 20.89 -9.45
N GLY A 16 44.92 20.88 -10.73
CA GLY A 16 44.88 19.71 -11.59
C GLY A 16 43.45 19.34 -12.00
N ARG A 17 43.10 18.06 -11.92
CA ARG A 17 41.83 17.54 -12.44
C ARG A 17 40.63 18.05 -11.64
N LEU A 18 39.79 18.91 -12.26
CA LEU A 18 38.58 19.47 -11.65
C LEU A 18 37.56 18.41 -11.20
N VAL A 19 37.57 17.22 -11.82
CA VAL A 19 36.67 16.10 -11.49
C VAL A 19 36.76 15.70 -10.00
N LYS A 20 37.92 15.88 -9.36
CA LYS A 20 38.11 15.59 -7.93
C LYS A 20 37.23 16.47 -7.03
N PHE A 21 36.83 17.65 -7.51
CA PHE A 21 35.97 18.61 -6.82
C PHE A 21 34.51 18.54 -7.30
N SER A 22 34.17 17.55 -8.13
CA SER A 22 32.79 17.38 -8.58
C SER A 22 31.89 16.92 -7.42
N GLY A 23 30.64 17.38 -7.43
CA GLY A 23 29.61 16.92 -6.50
C GLY A 23 29.11 15.49 -6.78
N GLN A 24 29.65 14.79 -7.79
CA GLN A 24 29.14 13.50 -8.23
C GLN A 24 29.09 12.45 -7.11
N GLY A 25 30.11 12.45 -6.23
CA GLY A 25 30.14 11.56 -5.08
C GLY A 25 29.04 11.87 -4.07
N VAL A 26 28.74 13.15 -3.85
CA VAL A 26 27.68 13.59 -2.94
C VAL A 26 26.31 13.23 -3.48
N GLU A 27 26.07 13.42 -4.78
CA GLU A 27 24.79 13.05 -5.40
C GLU A 27 24.55 11.54 -5.34
N LYS A 28 25.58 10.73 -5.62
CA LYS A 28 25.47 9.27 -5.46
C LYS A 28 25.13 8.88 -4.03
N ILE A 29 25.74 9.55 -3.06
CA ILE A 29 25.46 9.36 -1.63
C ILE A 29 24.00 9.70 -1.31
N ASN A 30 23.46 10.77 -1.89
CA ASN A 30 22.06 11.16 -1.69
C ASN A 30 21.11 10.08 -2.23
N ASP A 31 21.41 9.51 -3.39
CA ASP A 31 20.62 8.42 -3.97
C ASP A 31 20.65 7.16 -3.10
N ASP A 32 21.83 6.76 -2.61
CA ASP A 32 21.97 5.64 -1.67
C ASP A 32 21.15 5.87 -0.38
N ILE A 33 21.18 7.10 0.15
CA ILE A 33 20.41 7.50 1.34
C ILE A 33 18.91 7.37 1.07
N LYS A 34 18.41 7.85 -0.08
CA LYS A 34 17.00 7.70 -0.46
C LYS A 34 16.60 6.23 -0.52
N THR A 35 17.42 5.38 -1.15
CA THR A 35 17.15 3.94 -1.20
C THR A 35 17.08 3.33 0.20
N ILE A 36 18.03 3.65 1.09
CA ILE A 36 18.02 3.15 2.47
C ILE A 36 16.77 3.64 3.21
N HIS A 37 16.45 4.93 3.12
CA HIS A 37 15.30 5.52 3.78
C HIS A 37 14.00 4.78 3.45
N HIS A 38 13.75 4.50 2.16
CA HIS A 38 12.52 3.85 1.72
C HIS A 38 12.46 2.34 1.96
N SER A 39 13.59 1.63 1.99
CA SER A 39 13.62 0.15 2.03
C SER A 39 14.06 -0.47 3.35
N LYS A 40 14.80 0.26 4.19
CA LYS A 40 15.55 -0.32 5.33
C LYS A 40 15.34 0.41 6.65
N THR A 41 14.44 1.39 6.72
CA THR A 41 14.15 2.14 7.95
C THR A 41 12.73 1.84 8.44
N ASN A 42 12.56 1.88 9.77
CA ASN A 42 11.24 1.79 10.41
C ASN A 42 10.62 3.18 10.63
N LYS A 43 11.30 4.25 10.19
CA LYS A 43 10.86 5.65 10.21
C LYS A 43 10.58 6.24 11.60
N TRP A 44 11.01 5.58 12.68
CA TRP A 44 10.90 6.13 14.04
C TRP A 44 11.94 7.22 14.29
N ASP A 45 13.20 6.93 13.93
CA ASP A 45 14.26 7.93 13.72
C ASP A 45 14.99 7.61 12.42
N ALA A 46 14.42 8.11 11.32
CA ALA A 46 14.90 7.79 9.99
C ALA A 46 16.35 8.25 9.74
N THR A 47 16.79 9.33 10.40
CA THR A 47 18.12 9.89 10.19
C THR A 47 19.17 9.00 10.84
N LEU A 48 18.94 8.59 12.09
CA LEU A 48 19.80 7.65 12.80
C LEU A 48 19.86 6.30 12.08
N ASP A 49 18.70 5.77 11.66
CA ASP A 49 18.60 4.50 10.95
C ASP A 49 19.43 4.50 9.66
N VAL A 50 19.31 5.55 8.84
CA VAL A 50 20.07 5.67 7.59
C VAL A 50 21.58 5.68 7.87
N LEU A 51 22.03 6.44 8.87
CA LEU A 51 23.44 6.52 9.23
C LEU A 51 23.99 5.17 9.70
N GLN A 52 23.24 4.47 10.56
CA GLN A 52 23.62 3.16 11.07
C GLN A 52 23.67 2.11 9.97
N VAL A 53 22.64 2.03 9.12
CA VAL A 53 22.58 1.07 8.00
C VAL A 53 23.73 1.31 7.03
N ARG A 54 24.01 2.57 6.68
CA ARG A 54 25.10 2.90 5.78
C ARG A 54 26.47 2.55 6.38
N LYS A 55 26.69 2.86 7.66
CA LYS A 55 27.93 2.47 8.37
C LYS A 55 28.10 0.95 8.40
N ARG A 56 27.01 0.22 8.65
CA ARG A 56 26.99 -1.25 8.62
C ARG A 56 27.35 -1.81 7.24
N ILE A 57 26.75 -1.30 6.17
CA ILE A 57 27.08 -1.73 4.80
C ILE A 57 28.56 -1.48 4.49
N LYS A 58 29.09 -0.30 4.85
CA LYS A 58 30.50 0.03 4.67
C LYS A 58 31.41 -0.97 5.39
N TYR A 59 31.09 -1.28 6.65
CA TYR A 59 31.84 -2.25 7.45
C TYR A 59 31.79 -3.66 6.85
N LEU A 60 30.60 -4.15 6.47
CA LEU A 60 30.46 -5.47 5.84
C LEU A 60 31.23 -5.56 4.52
N THR A 61 31.27 -4.47 3.75
CA THR A 61 32.03 -4.40 2.50
C THR A 61 33.54 -4.38 2.75
N SER A 62 34.02 -3.66 3.77
CA SER A 62 35.46 -3.59 4.07
C SER A 62 36.00 -4.91 4.62
N GLU A 63 35.20 -5.62 5.40
CA GLU A 63 35.56 -6.92 6.00
C GLU A 63 35.26 -8.10 5.06
N ASN A 64 34.85 -7.86 3.80
CA ASN A 64 34.41 -8.88 2.84
C ASN A 64 33.42 -9.90 3.45
N CYS A 65 32.51 -9.42 4.30
CA CYS A 65 31.50 -10.26 4.93
C CYS A 65 30.44 -10.65 3.90
N GLU A 66 30.35 -11.95 3.59
CA GLU A 66 29.27 -12.48 2.75
C GLU A 66 28.03 -12.82 3.59
N ARG A 67 26.87 -12.74 2.96
CA ARG A 67 25.61 -13.12 3.60
C ARG A 67 25.49 -14.63 3.57
N GLU A 68 25.68 -15.27 4.71
CA GLU A 68 25.34 -16.67 4.87
C GLU A 68 23.81 -16.87 4.77
N LYS A 69 23.39 -17.89 4.02
CA LYS A 69 21.98 -18.29 3.99
C LYS A 69 21.62 -18.81 5.38
N ARG A 70 20.55 -18.27 5.97
CA ARG A 70 20.07 -18.78 7.26
C ARG A 70 19.68 -20.25 7.09
N ASN A 71 20.28 -21.13 7.89
CA ASN A 71 19.87 -22.52 7.96
C ASN A 71 18.42 -22.60 8.43
N TYR A 72 17.56 -23.17 7.59
CA TYR A 72 16.17 -23.38 7.91
C TYR A 72 15.98 -24.82 8.39
N ASN A 73 15.81 -24.98 9.69
CA ASN A 73 15.48 -26.26 10.28
C ASN A 73 13.96 -26.37 10.36
N LYS A 74 13.38 -27.38 9.68
CA LYS A 74 11.97 -27.71 9.84
C LYS A 74 11.77 -28.24 11.26
N THR A 75 11.00 -27.52 12.07
CA THR A 75 10.70 -27.91 13.47
C THR A 75 9.55 -28.92 13.59
N SER A 76 8.71 -29.07 12.56
CA SER A 76 7.58 -30.01 12.54
C SER A 76 7.43 -30.59 11.15
N ASP A 77 7.80 -31.85 10.98
CA ASP A 77 7.68 -32.53 9.68
C ASP A 77 6.21 -32.74 9.30
N SER A 78 5.37 -33.12 10.28
CA SER A 78 3.90 -33.23 10.11
C SER A 78 3.27 -31.97 9.51
N TYR A 79 3.73 -30.79 9.94
CA TYR A 79 3.20 -29.53 9.42
C TYR A 79 3.49 -29.37 7.92
N TRP A 80 4.72 -29.72 7.51
CA TRP A 80 5.19 -29.54 6.14
C TRP A 80 4.69 -30.62 5.19
N ASP A 81 4.40 -31.81 5.69
CA ASP A 81 3.97 -32.95 4.89
C ASP A 81 2.47 -32.86 4.57
N ASP A 82 1.61 -32.70 5.58
CA ASP A 82 0.15 -32.78 5.37
C ASP A 82 -0.61 -31.56 5.91
N ASP A 83 -0.28 -31.03 7.10
CA ASP A 83 -1.12 -30.01 7.73
C ASP A 83 -1.15 -28.70 6.92
N ILE A 84 -0.04 -28.33 6.27
CA ILE A 84 0.02 -27.11 5.45
C ILE A 84 -0.94 -27.17 4.26
N PHE A 85 -1.10 -28.34 3.63
CA PHE A 85 -2.02 -28.50 2.51
C PHE A 85 -3.47 -28.50 2.98
N GLN A 86 -3.74 -29.17 4.11
CA GLN A 86 -5.06 -29.18 4.73
C GLN A 86 -5.50 -27.78 5.18
N GLN A 87 -4.62 -27.03 5.85
CA GLN A 87 -4.90 -25.65 6.28
C GLN A 87 -5.15 -24.72 5.09
N ARG A 88 -4.36 -24.84 4.02
CA ARG A 88 -4.55 -24.04 2.79
C ARG A 88 -5.87 -24.39 2.10
N SER A 89 -6.22 -25.67 2.02
CA SER A 89 -7.48 -26.13 1.45
C SER A 89 -8.69 -25.64 2.26
N ALA A 90 -8.64 -25.77 3.59
CA ALA A 90 -9.67 -25.27 4.49
C ALA A 90 -9.84 -23.75 4.38
N LYS A 91 -8.74 -22.99 4.33
CA LYS A 91 -8.78 -21.54 4.15
C LYS A 91 -9.42 -21.14 2.82
N LYS A 92 -9.12 -21.85 1.74
CA LYS A 92 -9.72 -21.61 0.42
C LYS A 92 -11.24 -21.85 0.45
N LYS A 93 -11.70 -22.94 1.06
CA LYS A 93 -13.14 -23.23 1.22
C LYS A 93 -13.85 -22.12 1.97
N LYS A 94 -13.28 -21.67 3.10
CA LYS A 94 -13.84 -20.59 3.91
C LYS A 94 -14.01 -19.29 3.11
N ILE A 95 -13.00 -18.91 2.32
CA ILE A 95 -13.08 -17.70 1.46
C ILE A 95 -14.21 -17.84 0.44
N VAL A 96 -14.35 -19.00 -0.21
CA VAL A 96 -15.41 -19.25 -1.20
C VAL A 96 -16.80 -19.18 -0.56
N GLU A 97 -16.96 -19.76 0.63
CA GLU A 97 -18.21 -19.67 1.40
C GLU A 97 -18.55 -18.23 1.78
N GLU A 98 -17.57 -17.47 2.29
CA GLU A 98 -17.74 -16.05 2.61
C GLU A 98 -18.14 -15.23 1.36
N MET A 99 -17.49 -15.46 0.22
CA MET A 99 -17.85 -14.82 -1.05
C MET A 99 -19.26 -15.21 -1.53
N ALA A 100 -19.66 -16.47 -1.36
CA ALA A 100 -20.99 -16.94 -1.71
C ALA A 100 -22.07 -16.29 -0.83
N ILE A 101 -21.81 -16.10 0.47
CA ILE A 101 -22.70 -15.39 1.38
C ILE A 101 -22.84 -13.92 0.96
N VAL A 102 -21.73 -13.25 0.63
CA VAL A 102 -21.74 -11.86 0.15
C VAL A 102 -22.52 -11.75 -1.17
N ALA A 103 -22.31 -12.66 -2.11
CA ALA A 103 -23.03 -12.70 -3.38
C ALA A 103 -24.53 -12.92 -3.18
N LYS A 104 -24.94 -13.84 -2.31
CA LYS A 104 -26.35 -14.05 -1.95
C LYS A 104 -26.98 -12.80 -1.35
N LYS A 105 -26.30 -12.15 -0.40
CA LYS A 105 -26.77 -10.91 0.22
C LYS A 105 -26.92 -9.77 -0.80
N TYR A 106 -26.02 -9.68 -1.77
CA TYR A 106 -26.11 -8.70 -2.86
C TYR A 106 -27.30 -8.98 -3.79
N VAL A 107 -27.53 -10.24 -4.15
CA VAL A 107 -28.68 -10.65 -4.97
C VAL A 107 -29.99 -10.44 -4.22
N GLU A 108 -30.07 -10.77 -2.94
CA GLU A 108 -31.24 -10.54 -2.09
C GLU A 108 -31.56 -9.04 -1.94
N TYR A 109 -30.52 -8.21 -1.77
CA TYR A 109 -30.65 -6.76 -1.73
C TYR A 109 -31.18 -6.17 -3.05
N ASN A 110 -30.77 -6.72 -4.20
CA ASN A 110 -31.16 -6.25 -5.52
C ASN A 110 -32.47 -6.87 -6.06
N ASN A 111 -32.88 -8.03 -5.55
CA ASN A 111 -34.13 -8.71 -5.93
C ASN A 111 -35.34 -8.28 -5.10
N VAL A 112 -35.22 -7.29 -4.21
CA VAL A 112 -36.40 -6.60 -3.65
C VAL A 112 -37.17 -5.99 -4.81
N SER A 113 -38.34 -6.56 -5.13
CA SER A 113 -39.06 -6.22 -6.35
C SER A 113 -39.49 -4.75 -6.34
N VAL A 114 -39.31 -4.06 -7.47
CA VAL A 114 -39.76 -2.66 -7.64
C VAL A 114 -41.28 -2.52 -7.44
N SER A 115 -42.04 -3.61 -7.60
CA SER A 115 -43.49 -3.70 -7.35
C SER A 115 -43.90 -3.67 -5.87
N ASP A 116 -43.02 -4.07 -4.95
CA ASP A 116 -43.33 -3.99 -3.50
C ASP A 116 -43.15 -2.57 -2.95
N MET A 117 -42.50 -1.68 -3.72
CA MET A 117 -42.18 -0.32 -3.30
C MET A 117 -43.37 0.64 -3.38
N ASP A 118 -44.32 0.37 -4.29
CA ASP A 118 -45.50 1.22 -4.49
C ASP A 118 -46.53 1.09 -3.35
N ASN A 119 -46.37 0.06 -2.50
CA ASN A 119 -47.19 -0.19 -1.32
C ASN A 119 -46.59 0.35 -0.01
N LEU A 120 -45.36 0.87 -0.02
CA LEU A 120 -44.71 1.40 1.19
C LEU A 120 -45.40 2.69 1.68
N SER A 121 -45.54 2.78 2.99
CA SER A 121 -46.00 3.99 3.68
C SER A 121 -44.93 5.09 3.66
N LEU A 122 -45.35 6.34 3.85
CA LEU A 122 -44.47 7.51 3.83
C LEU A 122 -43.29 7.41 4.81
N ASP A 123 -43.51 6.81 5.97
CA ASP A 123 -42.50 6.69 7.01
C ASP A 123 -41.52 5.54 6.71
N GLU A 124 -42.00 4.46 6.11
CA GLU A 124 -41.17 3.32 5.67
C GLU A 124 -40.22 3.75 4.54
N ILE A 125 -40.70 4.56 3.59
CA ILE A 125 -39.88 5.14 2.51
C ILE A 125 -38.76 6.02 3.08
N ARG A 126 -39.03 6.78 4.16
CA ARG A 126 -38.02 7.61 4.82
C ARG A 126 -36.98 6.78 5.56
N GLU A 127 -37.39 5.68 6.18
CA GLU A 127 -36.47 4.75 6.85
C GLU A 127 -35.55 4.06 5.84
N GLU A 128 -36.08 3.60 4.71
CA GLU A 128 -35.29 3.03 3.61
C GLU A 128 -34.26 4.02 3.06
N LEU A 129 -34.66 5.27 2.80
CA LEU A 129 -33.74 6.33 2.36
C LEU A 129 -32.67 6.66 3.40
N LYS A 130 -33.02 6.60 4.69
CA LYS A 130 -32.07 6.79 5.79
C LYS A 130 -31.04 5.66 5.88
N LYS A 131 -31.45 4.40 5.62
CA LYS A 131 -30.53 3.25 5.52
C LYS A 131 -29.56 3.39 4.34
N LEU A 132 -30.02 3.97 3.23
CA LEU A 132 -29.20 4.31 2.05
C LEU A 132 -28.29 5.55 2.26
N GLY A 133 -28.39 6.23 3.41
CA GLY A 133 -27.53 7.38 3.75
C GLY A 133 -28.10 8.75 3.34
N SER A 134 -29.32 8.82 2.81
CA SER A 134 -29.95 10.06 2.36
C SER A 134 -30.99 10.57 3.36
N ARG A 135 -30.72 11.73 3.99
CA ARG A 135 -31.71 12.43 4.82
C ARG A 135 -32.45 13.47 3.98
N THR A 136 -33.70 13.19 3.64
CA THR A 136 -34.53 14.12 2.85
C THR A 136 -35.58 14.81 3.72
N ARG A 137 -35.96 16.05 3.35
CA ARG A 137 -37.08 16.80 3.95
C ARG A 137 -38.36 16.75 3.11
N LEU A 138 -38.37 15.90 2.07
CA LEU A 138 -39.50 15.78 1.14
C LEU A 138 -40.74 15.25 1.88
N ARG A 139 -41.89 15.87 1.61
CA ARG A 139 -43.20 15.49 2.20
C ARG A 139 -44.11 14.75 1.23
N ASN A 140 -43.88 14.88 -0.07
CA ASN A 140 -44.69 14.25 -1.11
C ASN A 140 -44.22 12.79 -1.34
N ARG A 141 -45.16 11.84 -1.27
CA ARG A 141 -44.94 10.40 -1.42
C ARG A 141 -44.33 10.04 -2.77
N ASP A 142 -44.89 10.55 -3.86
CA ASP A 142 -44.46 10.19 -5.22
C ASP A 142 -43.03 10.65 -5.50
N LYS A 143 -42.67 11.83 -4.98
CA LYS A 143 -41.30 12.36 -5.08
C LYS A 143 -40.31 11.58 -4.22
N LEU A 144 -40.72 11.10 -3.05
CA LEU A 144 -39.90 10.23 -2.20
C LEU A 144 -39.69 8.85 -2.84
N LEU A 145 -40.74 8.26 -3.43
CA LEU A 145 -40.66 7.01 -4.17
C LEU A 145 -39.76 7.13 -5.40
N ALA A 146 -39.90 8.19 -6.19
CA ALA A 146 -39.03 8.44 -7.33
C ALA A 146 -37.55 8.58 -6.92
N LEU A 147 -37.29 9.28 -5.79
CA LEU A 147 -35.94 9.40 -5.24
C LEU A 147 -35.39 8.04 -4.78
N LEU A 148 -36.20 7.24 -4.10
CA LEU A 148 -35.82 5.90 -3.63
C LEU A 148 -35.55 4.95 -4.81
N LYS A 149 -36.37 5.00 -5.86
CA LYS A 149 -36.17 4.25 -7.12
C LYS A 149 -34.93 4.71 -7.89
N SER A 150 -34.47 5.95 -7.72
CA SER A 150 -33.27 6.48 -8.38
C SER A 150 -31.95 6.15 -7.66
N MET A 151 -32.02 5.74 -6.39
CA MET A 151 -30.85 5.48 -5.53
C MET A 151 -30.50 3.99 -5.40
N ARG A 152 -31.36 3.11 -5.88
CA ARG A 152 -31.09 1.68 -6.10
C ARG A 152 -30.81 1.46 -7.58
#